data_AF-B5VHP3-F1
#
_entry.id   AF-B5VHP3-F1
#
_cell.length_a   1.000
_cell.length_b   1.000
_cell.length_c   1.000
_cell.angle_alpha   90.00
_cell.angle_beta   90.00
_cell.angle_gamma   90.00
#
_symmetry.space_group_name_H-M   'P 1'
#
loop_
_entity.id
_entity.type
_entity.pdbx_description
1 polymer ?
#
loop_
_entity_poly.entity_id
_entity_poly.type
_entity_poly.pdbx_seq_one_letter_code
_entity_poly.pdbx_strand_id
1 'polypeptide(L)' 'NPKGEMKGSAITGPVGKECADLWPRVASNSGVVV' A
#
# COMPACT_ATOMS: atom_id res chain seq x y z
N ASN A 1 -3.22 -8.17 -10.43
CA ASN A 1 -4.56 -7.94 -11.01
C ASN A 1 -4.39 -6.94 -12.14
N PRO A 2 -4.84 -7.21 -13.38
CA PRO A 2 -4.67 -6.33 -14.54
C PRO A 2 -5.19 -4.89 -14.38
N LYS A 3 -6.06 -4.65 -13.40
CA LYS A 3 -6.63 -3.32 -13.09
C LYS A 3 -5.90 -2.56 -11.97
N GLY A 4 -4.76 -3.09 -11.49
CA GLY A 4 -4.01 -2.50 -10.38
C GLY A 4 -4.73 -2.57 -9.03
N GLU A 5 -5.80 -3.37 -8.89
CA GLU A 5 -6.38 -3.62 -7.57
C GLU A 5 -5.38 -4.40 -6.72
N MET A 6 -5.31 -4.02 -5.45
CA MET A 6 -4.48 -4.70 -4.47
C MET A 6 -4.92 -6.17 -4.36
N LYS A 7 -3.96 -7.08 -4.41
CA LYS A 7 -4.18 -8.49 -4.08
C LYS A 7 -3.97 -8.67 -2.58
N GLY A 8 -5.00 -9.09 -1.85
CA GLY A 8 -4.98 -9.24 -0.39
C GLY A 8 -5.67 -8.08 0.34
N SER A 9 -5.94 -8.28 1.63
CA SER A 9 -6.84 -7.41 2.41
C SER A 9 -6.09 -6.35 3.24
N ALA A 10 -4.92 -6.68 3.79
CA ALA A 10 -4.14 -5.80 4.65
C ALA A 10 -2.64 -5.99 4.42
N ILE A 11 -1.87 -4.90 4.47
CA ILE A 11 -0.41 -4.94 4.46
C ILE A 11 0.08 -5.02 5.90
N THR A 12 0.77 -6.12 6.22
CA THR A 12 1.45 -6.30 7.50
C THR A 12 2.87 -5.76 7.41
N GLY A 13 3.10 -4.56 7.96
CA GLY A 13 4.42 -3.91 7.98
C GLY A 13 4.40 -2.47 7.46
N PRO A 14 5.45 -1.68 7.75
CA PRO A 14 5.51 -0.29 7.34
C PRO A 14 5.71 -0.16 5.82
N VAL A 15 5.05 0.82 5.21
CA VAL A 15 5.27 1.22 3.81
C VAL A 15 6.15 2.47 3.78
N GLY A 16 7.16 2.51 2.92
CA GLY A 16 8.00 3.70 2.76
C GLY A 16 7.22 4.88 2.16
N LYS A 17 7.54 6.11 2.56
CA LYS A 17 6.87 7.33 2.11
C LYS A 17 6.82 7.47 0.59
N GLU A 18 7.94 7.23 -0.10
CA GLU A 18 8.02 7.29 -1.56
C GLU A 18 7.08 6.26 -2.23
N CYS A 19 6.95 5.06 -1.63
CA CYS A 19 5.99 4.05 -2.07
C CYS A 19 4.54 4.44 -1.79
N ALA A 20 4.28 5.13 -0.67
CA ALA A 20 2.96 5.61 -0.32
C ALA A 20 2.47 6.73 -1.26
N ASP A 21 3.38 7.63 -1.64
CA ASP A 21 3.11 8.72 -2.58
C ASP A 21 2.85 8.19 -4.01
N LEU A 22 3.57 7.16 -4.43
CA LEU A 22 3.41 6.54 -5.74
C LEU A 22 2.18 5.63 -5.82
N TRP A 23 1.81 4.96 -4.72
CA TRP A 23 0.75 3.95 -4.70
C TRP A 23 -0.28 4.23 -3.59
N PRO A 24 -1.29 5.08 -3.84
CA PRO A 24 -2.25 5.50 -2.81
C PRO A 24 -3.02 4.33 -2.19
N ARG A 25 -3.39 3.33 -2.99
CA ARG A 25 -4.11 2.13 -2.50
C ARG A 25 -3.24 1.25 -1.59
N VAL A 26 -1.93 1.26 -1.80
CA VAL A 26 -0.98 0.53 -0.96
C VAL A 26 -0.85 1.24 0.39
N ALA A 27 -0.76 2.57 0.38
CA ALA A 27 -0.74 3.37 1.59
C ALA A 27 -2.01 3.20 2.44
N SER A 28 -3.21 3.24 1.82
CA SER A 28 -4.49 3.11 2.53
C SER A 28 -4.70 1.76 3.22
N ASN A 29 -3.97 0.73 2.81
CA ASN A 29 -4.09 -0.62 3.34
C ASN A 29 -2.90 -1.02 4.24
N SER A 30 -1.98 -0.09 4.52
CA SER A 30 -0.91 -0.27 5.51
C SER A 30 -1.25 0.42 6.82
N GLY A 31 -0.90 -0.23 7.93
CA GLY A 31 -1.09 0.34 9.27
C GLY A 31 -0.02 1.35 9.67
N VAL A 32 1.12 1.41 8.97
CA VAL A 32 2.25 2.30 9.30
C VAL A 32 2.93 2.76 8.01
N VAL A 33 3.22 4.06 7.91
CA VAL A 33 4.07 4.62 6.85
C VAL A 33 5.33 5.20 7.48
N VAL A 34 6.50 4.90 6.91
CA VAL A 34 7.84 5.35 7.38
C VAL A 34 8.52 6.24 6.35
#